data_AF-A0A933UP13-F1
#
_entry.id   AF-A0A933UP13-F1
#
_cell.length_a   1.000
_cell.length_b   1.000
_cell.length_c   1.000
_cell.angle_alpha   90.00
_cell.angle_beta   90.00
_cell.angle_gamma   90.00
#
_symmetry.space_group_name_H-M   'P 1'
#
loop_
_entity.id
_entity.type
_entity.pdbx_description
1 polymer ?
#
loop_
_entity_poly.entity_id
_entity_poly.type
_entity_poly.pdbx_seq_one_letter_code
_entity_poly.pdbx_strand_id
1 'polypeptide(L)'
;MPKTPNGYAVIAPDDVDDLTTVLKVGGAAFRVATAHAASFKALLTFLDSVEPFAEPGWDGGYAHRLQRGSSTKWSEHAAGTAIDTNASQHPMGGARYAGWTADQVRVIRWYLKTSAHGRRMEWGADFTRPDPMHFQLKAAA
;
A
#
# COMPACT_ATOMS: atom_id res chain seq x y z
N MET A 1 6.90 12.56 -17.66
CA MET A 1 6.89 12.43 -16.19
C MET A 1 7.54 11.11 -15.80
N PRO A 2 8.35 11.06 -14.73
CA PRO A 2 8.88 9.80 -14.21
C PRO A 2 7.73 8.85 -13.83
N LYS A 3 7.99 7.55 -13.95
CA LYS A 3 7.02 6.50 -13.65
C LYS A 3 7.55 5.52 -12.61
N THR A 4 6.63 4.95 -11.85
CA THR A 4 6.88 3.81 -10.97
C THR A 4 6.99 2.51 -11.78
N PRO A 5 7.52 1.41 -11.20
CA PRO A 5 7.62 0.13 -11.90
C PRO A 5 6.29 -0.38 -12.47
N ASN A 6 5.16 -0.07 -11.84
CA ASN A 6 3.83 -0.46 -12.32
C ASN A 6 3.23 0.53 -13.33
N GLY A 7 4.01 1.52 -13.78
CA GLY A 7 3.68 2.39 -14.90
C GLY A 7 2.89 3.65 -14.53
N TYR A 8 2.66 3.91 -13.23
CA TYR A 8 1.96 5.10 -12.75
C TYR A 8 2.89 6.32 -12.73
N ALA A 9 2.35 7.49 -13.03
CA ALA A 9 3.11 8.73 -12.99
C ALA A 9 3.45 9.10 -11.54
N VAL A 10 4.70 9.46 -11.28
CA VAL A 10 5.13 9.99 -9.98
C VAL A 10 4.48 11.36 -9.77
N ILE A 11 3.85 11.54 -8.61
CA ILE A 11 3.20 12.78 -8.20
C ILE A 11 4.22 13.65 -7.48
N ALA A 12 4.40 14.89 -7.94
CA ALA A 12 5.37 15.81 -7.35
C ALA A 12 4.97 16.19 -5.90
N PRO A 13 5.94 16.51 -5.01
CA PRO A 13 5.64 16.83 -3.60
C PRO A 13 4.67 18.00 -3.40
N ASP A 14 4.67 18.94 -4.33
CA ASP A 14 3.84 20.13 -4.38
C ASP A 14 2.49 19.92 -5.11
N ASP A 15 2.33 18.80 -5.79
CA ASP A 15 1.09 18.44 -6.49
C ASP A 15 0.11 17.71 -5.54
N VAL A 16 -0.49 18.51 -4.65
CA VAL A 16 -1.41 17.98 -3.64
C VAL A 16 -2.81 17.70 -4.17
N ASP A 17 -3.17 18.24 -5.34
CA ASP A 17 -4.50 18.11 -5.94
C ASP A 17 -4.75 16.68 -6.46
N ASP A 18 -3.68 16.02 -6.91
CA ASP A 18 -3.71 14.61 -7.31
C ASP A 18 -3.71 13.63 -6.13
N LEU A 19 -3.73 14.12 -4.88
CA LEU A 19 -3.71 13.30 -3.67
C LEU A 19 -4.96 13.48 -2.81
N THR A 20 -5.61 12.37 -2.47
CA THR A 20 -6.74 12.33 -1.53
C THR A 20 -6.33 11.60 -0.25
N THR A 21 -6.69 12.16 0.92
CA THR A 21 -6.59 11.43 2.19
C THR A 21 -7.79 10.50 2.33
N VAL A 22 -7.57 9.18 2.34
CA VAL A 22 -8.64 8.18 2.44
C VAL A 22 -8.87 7.67 3.87
N LEU A 23 -7.88 7.80 4.74
CA LEU A 23 -7.96 7.40 6.15
C LEU A 23 -6.96 8.22 6.99
N LYS A 24 -7.33 8.51 8.24
CA LYS A 24 -6.42 8.99 9.28
C LYS A 24 -6.59 8.12 10.52
N VAL A 25 -5.52 7.47 10.98
CA VAL A 25 -5.51 6.68 12.22
C VAL A 25 -4.21 6.95 12.94
N GLY A 26 -4.26 7.16 14.26
CA GLY A 26 -3.06 7.36 15.08
C GLY A 26 -2.16 8.51 14.61
N GLY A 27 -2.64 9.49 13.85
CA GLY A 27 -1.80 10.53 13.26
C GLY A 27 -1.09 10.14 11.94
N ALA A 28 -1.16 8.88 11.51
CA ALA A 28 -0.85 8.49 10.14
C ALA A 28 -1.95 8.98 9.18
N ALA A 29 -1.55 9.48 8.00
CA ALA A 29 -2.47 9.90 6.96
C ALA A 29 -2.24 9.05 5.70
N PHE A 30 -3.24 8.27 5.33
CA PHE A 30 -3.24 7.48 4.11
C PHE A 30 -3.63 8.39 2.95
N ARG A 31 -2.64 9.09 2.39
CA ARG A 31 -2.79 9.86 1.15
C ARG A 31 -2.55 8.95 -0.05
N VAL A 32 -3.42 8.95 -1.04
CA VAL A 32 -3.29 8.12 -2.25
C VAL A 32 -3.67 8.94 -3.47
N ALA A 33 -3.33 8.48 -4.67
CA ALA A 33 -3.75 9.12 -5.90
C ALA A 33 -5.28 9.25 -5.95
N THR A 34 -5.79 10.45 -6.21
CA THR A 34 -7.23 10.75 -6.22
C THR A 34 -8.00 9.81 -7.15
N ALA A 35 -7.44 9.50 -8.33
CA ALA A 35 -8.00 8.57 -9.32
C ALA A 35 -8.21 7.13 -8.79
N HIS A 36 -7.57 6.77 -7.68
CA HIS A 36 -7.60 5.43 -7.11
C HIS A 36 -8.12 5.37 -5.67
N ALA A 37 -8.56 6.51 -5.12
CA ALA A 37 -9.01 6.65 -3.75
C ALA A 37 -10.09 5.63 -3.35
N ALA A 38 -11.04 5.33 -4.24
CA ALA A 38 -12.09 4.34 -3.98
C ALA A 38 -11.54 2.93 -3.69
N SER A 39 -10.52 2.50 -4.45
CA SER A 39 -9.94 1.16 -4.27
C SER A 39 -9.13 1.07 -2.98
N PHE A 40 -8.38 2.12 -2.62
CA PHE A 40 -7.65 2.16 -1.35
C PHE A 40 -8.57 2.30 -0.15
N LYS A 41 -9.65 3.09 -0.25
CA LYS A 41 -10.64 3.19 0.83
C LYS A 41 -11.31 1.83 1.09
N ALA A 42 -11.67 1.10 0.03
CA ALA A 42 -12.23 -0.25 0.15
C ALA A 42 -11.21 -1.23 0.77
N LEU A 43 -9.96 -1.20 0.31
CA LEU A 43 -8.88 -2.03 0.87
C LEU A 43 -8.64 -1.73 2.36
N LEU A 44 -8.51 -0.46 2.73
CA LEU A 44 -8.27 -0.06 4.12
C LEU A 44 -9.43 -0.44 5.04
N THR A 45 -10.68 -0.24 4.59
CA THR A 45 -11.86 -0.67 5.35
C THR A 45 -11.85 -2.17 5.60
N PHE A 46 -11.46 -2.96 4.59
CA PHE A 46 -11.33 -4.40 4.73
C PHE A 46 -10.17 -4.79 5.65
N LEU A 47 -8.99 -4.19 5.49
CA LEU A 47 -7.81 -4.51 6.31
C LEU A 47 -8.06 -4.18 7.79
N ASP A 48 -8.67 -3.04 8.09
CA ASP A 48 -9.07 -2.66 9.47
C ASP A 48 -10.02 -3.69 10.11
N SER A 49 -10.88 -4.33 9.30
CA SER A 49 -11.74 -5.42 9.79
C SER A 49 -11.02 -6.74 10.05
N VAL A 50 -9.84 -6.94 9.44
CA VAL A 50 -8.99 -8.12 9.62
C VAL A 50 -8.06 -7.93 10.81
N GLU A 51 -7.50 -6.74 10.95
CA GLU A 51 -6.68 -6.30 12.06
C GLU A 51 -6.83 -4.78 12.21
N PRO A 52 -7.44 -4.30 13.31
CA PRO A 52 -7.65 -2.88 13.51
C PRO A 52 -6.33 -2.09 13.49
N PHE A 53 -6.34 -0.93 12.84
CA PHE A 53 -5.18 -0.05 12.81
C PHE A 53 -4.97 0.59 14.18
N ALA A 54 -3.83 0.33 14.81
CA ALA A 54 -3.59 0.70 16.21
C ALA A 54 -2.40 1.66 16.42
N GLU A 55 -1.48 1.81 15.46
CA GLU A 55 -0.21 2.51 15.72
C GLU A 55 0.12 3.68 14.77
N PRO A 56 0.61 4.82 15.31
CA PRO A 56 1.28 5.87 14.54
C PRO A 56 2.65 5.43 14.01
N GLY A 57 3.03 5.85 12.79
CA GLY A 57 4.45 6.10 12.48
C GLY A 57 4.87 5.71 11.07
N TRP A 58 4.85 4.41 10.78
CA TRP A 58 5.32 3.86 9.50
C TRP A 58 4.17 3.54 8.53
N ASP A 59 2.95 3.59 9.05
CA ASP A 59 1.72 3.43 8.29
C ASP A 59 1.45 4.66 7.42
N GLY A 60 0.92 4.43 6.22
CA GLY A 60 0.52 5.53 5.34
C GLY A 60 0.49 5.16 3.87
N GLY A 61 0.39 6.19 3.04
CA GLY A 61 0.37 6.06 1.58
C GLY A 61 1.49 6.87 0.94
N TYR A 62 1.14 7.95 0.25
CA TYR A 62 2.02 8.77 -0.56
C TYR A 62 3.31 9.19 0.16
N ALA A 63 4.44 8.94 -0.51
CA ALA A 63 5.75 9.44 -0.13
C ALA A 63 6.60 9.61 -1.40
N HIS A 64 7.01 10.85 -1.71
CA HIS A 64 7.85 11.15 -2.87
C HIS A 64 9.29 10.64 -2.65
N ARG A 65 9.53 9.36 -2.98
CA ARG A 65 10.81 8.70 -2.78
C ARG A 65 11.10 7.62 -3.82
N LEU A 66 12.39 7.32 -3.98
CA LEU A 66 12.84 6.09 -4.63
C LEU A 66 12.59 4.88 -3.70
N GLN A 67 12.59 3.67 -4.28
CA GLN A 67 12.57 2.44 -3.50
C GLN A 67 13.77 2.36 -2.55
N ARG A 68 13.58 1.79 -1.36
CA ARG A 68 14.66 1.66 -0.37
C ARG A 68 15.81 0.82 -0.95
N GLY A 69 16.99 1.42 -1.03
CA GLY A 69 18.17 0.78 -1.62
C GLY A 69 18.29 0.90 -3.14
N SER A 70 17.40 1.66 -3.80
CA SER A 70 17.52 1.99 -5.22
C SER A 70 17.92 3.45 -5.42
N SER A 71 18.78 3.70 -6.40
CA SER A 71 19.12 5.04 -6.90
C SER A 71 18.38 5.44 -8.17
N THR A 72 17.58 4.53 -8.75
CA THR A 72 16.98 4.72 -10.08
C THR A 72 15.49 4.35 -10.17
N LYS A 73 14.97 3.55 -9.23
CA LYS A 73 13.58 3.06 -9.28
C LYS A 73 12.69 3.84 -8.31
N TRP A 74 11.66 4.47 -8.85
CA TRP A 74 10.62 5.12 -8.05
C TRP A 74 9.79 4.10 -7.27
N SER A 75 9.35 4.49 -6.08
CA SER A 75 8.42 3.69 -5.27
C SER A 75 6.98 3.90 -5.74
N GLU A 76 6.11 2.89 -5.62
CA GLU A 76 4.66 3.09 -5.83
C GLU A 76 4.06 4.10 -4.84
N HIS A 77 4.66 4.29 -3.67
CA HIS A 77 4.31 5.40 -2.77
C HIS A 77 4.49 6.77 -3.44
N ALA A 78 5.43 6.92 -4.37
CA ALA A 78 5.68 8.19 -5.04
C ALA A 78 4.59 8.54 -6.08
N ALA A 79 3.81 7.56 -6.52
CA ALA A 79 2.63 7.78 -7.37
C ALA A 79 1.31 7.74 -6.56
N GLY A 80 1.36 7.61 -5.24
CA GLY A 80 0.16 7.42 -4.41
C GLY A 80 -0.59 6.12 -4.72
N THR A 81 0.12 5.12 -5.25
CA THR A 81 -0.42 3.82 -5.70
C THR A 81 -0.03 2.67 -4.78
N ALA A 82 0.40 2.99 -3.56
CA ALA A 82 0.66 2.02 -2.49
C ALA A 82 0.27 2.55 -1.11
N ILE A 83 0.05 1.60 -0.20
CA ILE A 83 -0.14 1.82 1.23
C ILE A 83 0.65 0.79 2.04
N ASP A 84 1.11 1.20 3.22
CA ASP A 84 1.66 0.34 4.26
C ASP A 84 0.74 0.40 5.49
N THR A 85 0.38 -0.76 6.07
CA THR A 85 -0.50 -0.86 7.24
C THR A 85 0.13 -1.73 8.34
N ASN A 86 -0.03 -1.35 9.61
CA ASN A 86 0.50 -2.05 10.79
C ASN A 86 1.98 -2.43 10.60
N ALA A 87 2.78 -1.46 10.14
CA ALA A 87 4.13 -1.69 9.67
C ALA A 87 5.10 -2.19 10.76
N SER A 88 4.87 -1.83 12.03
CA SER A 88 5.67 -2.35 13.16
C SER A 88 5.39 -3.84 13.44
N GLN A 89 4.18 -4.32 13.13
CA GLN A 89 3.77 -5.72 13.27
C GLN A 89 4.19 -6.57 12.07
N HIS A 90 4.29 -5.97 10.87
CA HIS A 90 4.54 -6.68 9.61
C HIS A 90 5.84 -6.25 8.91
N PRO A 91 7.02 -6.55 9.48
CA PRO A 91 8.28 -6.02 9.00
C PRO A 91 8.69 -6.55 7.61
N MET A 92 9.18 -5.65 6.77
CA MET A 92 9.79 -5.98 5.47
C MET A 92 11.08 -6.81 5.62
N GLY A 93 11.28 -7.77 4.73
CA GLY A 93 12.50 -8.57 4.60
C GLY A 93 12.58 -9.78 5.52
N GLY A 94 11.53 -10.03 6.31
CA GLY A 94 11.37 -11.22 7.12
C GLY A 94 10.70 -12.36 6.35
N ALA A 95 10.02 -13.23 7.10
CA ALA A 95 9.17 -14.27 6.53
C ALA A 95 8.04 -13.67 5.69
N ARG A 96 7.58 -14.41 4.68
CA ARG A 96 6.56 -14.00 3.70
C ARG A 96 5.34 -13.28 4.30
N TYR A 97 4.86 -13.80 5.44
CA TYR A 97 3.68 -13.31 6.14
C TYR A 97 4.02 -12.91 7.59
N ALA A 98 5.21 -12.35 7.82
CA ALA A 98 5.61 -11.92 9.15
C ALA A 98 4.54 -11.03 9.80
N GLY A 99 4.16 -11.36 11.04
CA GLY A 99 3.11 -10.68 11.80
C GLY A 99 1.68 -11.09 11.49
N TRP A 100 1.41 -11.86 10.43
CA TRP A 100 0.06 -12.31 10.08
C TRP A 100 -0.22 -13.74 10.54
N THR A 101 -1.42 -13.98 11.06
CA THR A 101 -1.93 -15.34 11.29
C THR A 101 -2.40 -16.00 9.99
N ALA A 102 -2.44 -17.34 9.97
CA ALA A 102 -2.91 -18.09 8.80
C ALA A 102 -4.35 -17.73 8.39
N ASP A 103 -5.22 -17.42 9.36
CA ASP A 103 -6.60 -17.03 9.10
C ASP A 103 -6.69 -15.64 8.47
N GLN A 104 -5.94 -14.66 8.99
CA GLN A 104 -5.85 -13.32 8.39
C GLN A 104 -5.32 -13.40 6.96
N VAL A 105 -4.23 -14.15 6.74
CA VAL A 105 -3.68 -14.38 5.39
C VAL A 105 -4.76 -14.96 4.46
N ARG A 106 -5.50 -15.99 4.90
CA ARG A 106 -6.56 -16.61 4.09
C ARG A 106 -7.64 -15.59 3.69
N VAL A 107 -8.09 -14.76 4.63
CA VAL A 107 -9.15 -13.76 4.38
C VAL A 107 -8.65 -12.65 3.46
N ILE A 108 -7.42 -12.15 3.67
CA ILE A 108 -6.78 -11.17 2.76
C ILE A 108 -6.67 -11.73 1.35
N ARG A 109 -6.20 -12.97 1.21
CA ARG A 109 -6.10 -13.65 -0.09
C ARG A 109 -7.44 -13.81 -0.78
N TRP A 110 -8.49 -14.11 -0.01
CA TRP A 110 -9.84 -14.20 -0.55
C TRP A 110 -10.27 -12.84 -1.10
N TYR A 111 -10.14 -11.75 -0.33
CA TYR A 111 -10.52 -10.41 -0.76
C TYR A 111 -9.77 -9.94 -2.01
N LEU A 112 -8.45 -10.17 -2.08
CA LEU A 112 -7.62 -9.81 -3.24
C LEU A 112 -8.02 -10.58 -4.51
N LYS A 113 -8.65 -11.75 -4.38
CA LYS A 113 -9.13 -12.56 -5.52
C LYS A 113 -10.57 -12.26 -5.91
N THR A 114 -11.45 -11.98 -4.95
CA THR A 114 -12.90 -11.95 -5.18
C THR A 114 -13.49 -10.55 -5.30
N SER A 115 -12.93 -9.56 -4.62
CA SER A 115 -13.47 -8.19 -4.64
C SER A 115 -13.03 -7.42 -5.89
N ALA A 116 -13.90 -6.52 -6.38
CA ALA A 116 -13.58 -5.69 -7.56
C ALA A 116 -12.35 -4.79 -7.31
N HIS A 117 -12.23 -4.23 -6.11
CA HIS A 117 -11.08 -3.40 -5.72
C HIS A 117 -9.84 -4.24 -5.41
N GLY A 118 -9.99 -5.35 -4.69
CA GLY A 118 -8.87 -6.23 -4.33
C GLY A 118 -8.20 -6.88 -5.54
N ARG A 119 -8.95 -7.23 -6.61
CA ARG A 119 -8.35 -7.76 -7.85
C ARG A 119 -7.37 -6.80 -8.52
N ARG A 120 -7.45 -5.50 -8.24
CA ARG A 120 -6.53 -4.47 -8.75
C ARG A 120 -5.26 -4.32 -7.91
N MET A 121 -5.21 -4.97 -6.75
CA MET A 121 -4.13 -4.84 -5.78
C MET A 121 -3.24 -6.08 -5.82
N GLU A 122 -1.95 -5.86 -5.59
CA GLU A 122 -0.99 -6.88 -5.23
C GLU A 122 -0.48 -6.66 -3.81
N TRP A 123 0.00 -7.74 -3.19
CA TRP A 123 0.47 -7.73 -1.82
C TRP A 123 1.98 -7.95 -1.80
N GLY A 124 2.71 -7.07 -1.13
CA GLY A 124 4.16 -7.12 -1.02
C GLY A 124 4.69 -8.39 -0.33
N ALA A 125 3.84 -9.11 0.40
CA ALA A 125 4.13 -10.47 0.86
C ALA A 125 4.54 -11.43 -0.29
N ASP A 126 4.20 -11.14 -1.55
CA ASP A 126 4.56 -11.96 -2.71
C ASP A 126 5.87 -11.56 -3.39
N PHE A 127 6.50 -10.47 -2.96
CA PHE A 127 7.74 -10.01 -3.57
C PHE A 127 8.92 -10.89 -3.20
N THR A 128 9.96 -10.87 -4.04
CA THR A 128 11.21 -11.62 -3.80
C THR A 128 11.84 -11.25 -2.45
N ARG A 129 11.75 -9.96 -2.08
CA ARG A 129 11.98 -9.49 -0.71
C ARG A 129 10.60 -9.23 -0.11
N PRO A 130 10.07 -10.13 0.73
CA PRO A 130 8.71 -9.99 1.22
C PRO A 130 8.51 -8.69 2.00
N ASP A 131 7.37 -8.07 1.76
CA ASP A 131 6.95 -6.84 2.42
C ASP A 131 5.48 -6.96 2.86
N PRO A 132 5.21 -7.65 3.99
CA PRO A 132 3.86 -8.04 4.36
C PRO A 132 2.95 -6.88 4.81
N MET A 133 3.51 -5.72 5.15
CA MET A 133 2.75 -4.48 5.40
C MET A 133 2.23 -3.81 4.11
N HIS A 134 2.86 -4.10 2.97
CA HIS A 134 2.76 -3.30 1.76
C HIS A 134 1.69 -3.80 0.79
N PHE A 135 0.80 -2.93 0.34
CA PHE A 135 -0.16 -3.21 -0.72
C PHE A 135 -0.07 -2.13 -1.80
N GLN A 136 -0.04 -2.53 -3.07
CA GLN A 136 0.04 -1.60 -4.19
C GLN A 136 -0.90 -1.98 -5.32
N LEU A 137 -1.23 -1.02 -6.18
CA LEU A 137 -1.94 -1.30 -7.42
C LEU A 137 -1.06 -2.12 -8.35
N LYS A 138 -1.63 -3.13 -8.99
CA LYS A 138 -0.97 -3.86 -10.09
C LYS A 138 -0.62 -2.91 -11.23
N ALA A 139 0.32 -3.36 -12.08
CA ALA A 139 0.67 -2.67 -13.33
C ALA A 139 -0.57 -2.18 -14.08
N ALA A 140 -0.53 -0.91 -14.49
CA ALA A 140 -1.53 -0.36 -15.39
C ALA A 140 -1.52 -1.20 -16.68
N ALA A 141 -2.69 -1.69 -17.09
CA ALA A 141 -2.87 -2.40 -18.35
C ALA A 141 -2.71 -1.45 -19.54
#